data_AF-A0A4Q5R2V2-F1
#
_entry.id   AF-A0A4Q5R2V2-F1
#
_cell.length_a   1.000
_cell.length_b   1.000
_cell.length_c   1.000
_cell.angle_alpha   90.00
_cell.angle_beta   90.00
_cell.angle_gamma   90.00
#
_symmetry.space_group_name_H-M   'P 1'
#
loop_
_entity.id
_entity.type
_entity.pdbx_description
1 polymer ?
#
loop_
_entity_poly.entity_id
_entity_poly.type
_entity_poly.pdbx_seq_one_letter_code
_entity_poly.pdbx_strand_id
1 'polypeptide(L)'
;MLRILHLPKWYPHRYDDQDGDFVARHVAAIAAHGGAAGGPTQSAVVFAAVARGPLPALIVEDIDLTGPVPTWRYYYRARPTGLAPLDKLLKLLLWLRCQRR
;
A
#
# COMPACT_ATOMS: atom_id res chain seq x y z
N MET A 1 11.84 -17.09 -5.23
CA MET A 1 11.24 -16.04 -6.08
C MET A 1 10.23 -15.28 -5.24
N LEU A 2 10.39 -13.96 -5.09
CA LEU A 2 9.53 -13.13 -4.24
C LEU A 2 8.13 -13.00 -4.85
N ARG A 3 7.09 -13.27 -4.06
CA ARG A 3 5.68 -13.15 -4.43
C ARG A 3 5.14 -11.82 -3.90
N ILE A 4 4.84 -10.89 -4.78
CA ILE A 4 4.38 -9.55 -4.39
C ILE A 4 2.86 -9.53 -4.33
N LEU A 5 2.29 -9.20 -3.18
CA LEU A 5 0.86 -8.98 -3.02
C LEU A 5 0.58 -7.48 -3.16
N HIS A 6 0.05 -7.09 -4.32
CA HIS A 6 -0.47 -5.74 -4.52
C HIS A 6 -1.86 -5.64 -3.92
N LEU A 7 -2.01 -4.80 -2.89
CA LEU A 7 -3.31 -4.55 -2.27
C LEU A 7 -3.90 -3.25 -2.81
N PRO A 8 -4.89 -3.32 -3.72
CA PRO A 8 -5.52 -2.12 -4.23
C PRO A 8 -6.42 -1.50 -3.16
N LYS A 9 -6.49 -0.17 -3.13
CA LYS A 9 -7.30 0.63 -2.20
C LYS A 9 -8.80 0.27 -2.17
N TRP A 10 -9.33 -0.49 -3.11
CA TRP A 10 -10.75 -0.90 -3.09
C TRP A 10 -11.00 -2.22 -2.35
N TYR A 11 -9.95 -2.93 -1.93
CA TYR A 11 -10.05 -4.21 -1.23
C TYR A 11 -9.79 -4.01 0.28
N PRO A 12 -10.61 -4.59 1.18
CA PRO A 12 -11.84 -5.32 0.92
C PRO A 12 -13.03 -4.36 0.72
N HIS A 13 -12.93 -3.13 1.24
CA HIS A 13 -13.96 -2.12 1.16
C HIS A 13 -13.35 -0.71 1.12
N ARG A 14 -13.67 0.05 0.06
CA ARG A 14 -13.05 1.37 -0.26
C ARG A 14 -13.19 2.43 0.85
N TYR A 15 -14.20 2.30 1.70
CA TYR A 15 -14.56 3.29 2.71
C TYR A 15 -14.04 2.93 4.12
N ASP A 16 -13.48 1.73 4.29
CA ASP A 16 -12.93 1.31 5.58
C ASP A 16 -11.61 2.01 5.86
N ASP A 17 -11.24 2.02 7.14
CA ASP A 17 -9.91 2.46 7.54
C ASP A 17 -8.86 1.44 7.09
N GLN A 18 -8.38 1.64 5.87
CA GLN A 18 -7.32 0.82 5.30
C GLN A 18 -5.93 1.25 5.75
N ASP A 19 -5.82 2.35 6.51
CA ASP A 19 -4.54 2.82 7.01
C ASP A 19 -4.20 2.06 8.30
N GLY A 20 -3.11 1.30 8.29
CA GLY A 20 -2.66 0.51 9.44
C GLY A 20 -3.34 -0.86 9.55
N ASP A 21 -4.60 -0.91 9.96
CA ASP A 21 -5.29 -2.16 10.34
C ASP A 21 -5.34 -3.20 9.22
N PHE A 22 -5.61 -2.74 8.00
CA PHE A 22 -5.71 -3.61 6.83
C PHE A 22 -4.35 -4.22 6.45
N VAL A 23 -3.29 -3.40 6.40
CA VAL A 23 -1.93 -3.88 6.10
C VAL A 23 -1.44 -4.82 7.20
N ALA A 24 -1.65 -4.46 8.47
CA ALA A 24 -1.26 -5.27 9.62
C ALA A 24 -1.90 -6.68 9.59
N ARG A 25 -3.19 -6.76 9.25
CA ARG A 25 -3.90 -8.06 9.10
C ARG A 25 -3.31 -8.92 7.98
N HIS A 26 -2.93 -8.32 6.85
CA HIS A 26 -2.31 -9.07 5.74
C HIS A 26 -0.89 -9.53 6.10
N VAL A 27 -0.10 -8.68 6.76
CA VAL A 27 1.21 -9.06 7.29
C VAL A 27 1.06 -10.23 8.27
N ALA A 28 0.12 -10.15 9.23
CA ALA A 28 -0.12 -11.21 10.20
C ALA A 28 -0.55 -12.53 9.52
N ALA A 29 -1.43 -12.46 8.51
CA ALA A 29 -1.85 -13.64 7.76
C ALA A 29 -0.69 -14.26 6.96
N ILE A 30 0.11 -13.44 6.26
CA ILE A 30 1.28 -13.91 5.51
C ILE A 30 2.32 -14.53 6.44
N ALA A 31 2.56 -13.90 7.59
CA ALA A 31 3.48 -14.40 8.62
C ALA A 31 2.98 -15.73 9.21
N ALA A 32 1.68 -15.87 9.46
CA ALA A 32 1.06 -17.10 9.97
C ALA A 32 1.05 -18.25 8.95
N HIS A 33 0.96 -17.94 7.65
CA HIS A 33 0.91 -18.91 6.55
C HIS A 33 2.26 -19.14 5.85
N GLY A 34 3.36 -18.67 6.46
CA GLY A 34 4.74 -18.97 6.07
C GLY A 34 5.17 -20.40 6.40
N GLY A 35 4.55 -21.35 5.69
CA GLY A 35 5.04 -22.70 5.42
C GLY A 35 4.60 -23.81 6.41
N ALA A 36 4.17 -24.95 5.85
CA ALA A 36 3.98 -26.23 6.55
C ALA A 36 5.30 -26.86 7.10
N ALA A 37 6.44 -26.20 6.88
CA ALA A 37 7.77 -26.58 7.36
C ALA A 37 8.57 -25.39 7.95
N GLY A 38 7.91 -24.30 8.35
CA GLY A 38 8.53 -23.25 9.19
C GLY A 38 9.64 -22.43 8.52
N GLY A 39 9.38 -21.84 7.36
CA GLY A 39 10.31 -20.91 6.69
C GLY A 39 9.56 -19.71 6.09
N PRO A 40 10.20 -18.53 5.99
CA PRO A 40 9.51 -17.29 5.61
C PRO A 40 8.90 -17.41 4.21
N THR A 41 7.59 -17.16 4.10
CA THR A 41 6.96 -16.89 2.81
C THR A 41 7.76 -15.78 2.16
N GLN A 42 8.37 -16.04 1.00
CA GLN A 42 9.05 -15.00 0.22
C GLN A 42 8.00 -14.07 -0.36
N SER A 43 7.40 -13.24 0.48
CA SER A 43 6.28 -12.37 0.16
C SER A 43 6.56 -10.95 0.62
N ALA A 44 6.05 -9.98 -0.13
CA ALA A 44 6.09 -8.57 0.23
C ALA A 44 4.71 -7.95 0.07
N VAL A 45 4.38 -6.99 0.93
CA VAL A 45 3.14 -6.23 0.84
C VAL A 45 3.43 -4.87 0.24
N VAL A 46 2.74 -4.54 -0.87
CA VAL A 46 2.79 -3.21 -1.49
C VAL A 46 1.39 -2.60 -1.43
N PHE A 47 1.28 -1.47 -0.74
CA PHE A 47 0.05 -0.74 -0.53
C PHE A 47 0.20 0.69 -1.05
N ALA A 48 -0.79 1.17 -1.80
CA ALA A 48 -0.82 2.54 -2.31
C ALA A 48 -2.20 3.18 -2.04
N ALA A 49 -2.20 4.30 -1.33
CA ALA A 49 -3.43 4.98 -0.93
C ALA A 49 -3.35 6.50 -0.99
N VAL A 50 -4.52 7.13 -1.03
CA VAL A 50 -4.65 8.59 -0.90
C VAL A 50 -4.42 8.95 0.56
N ALA A 51 -3.52 9.89 0.82
CA ALA A 51 -3.26 10.38 2.18
C ALA A 51 -4.50 11.08 2.79
N ARG A 52 -4.68 10.88 4.10
CA ARG A 52 -5.72 11.54 4.89
C ARG A 52 -5.38 13.00 5.23
N GLY A 53 -4.09 13.31 5.34
CA GLY A 53 -3.58 14.64 5.69
C GLY A 53 -2.75 15.30 4.60
N PRO A 54 -2.30 16.54 4.82
CA PRO A 54 -1.33 17.19 3.95
C PRO A 54 -0.03 16.39 3.93
N LEU A 55 0.46 16.10 2.72
CA LEU A 55 1.75 15.45 2.54
C LEU A 55 2.83 16.49 2.24
N PRO A 56 4.06 16.31 2.75
CA PRO A 56 5.21 17.15 2.39
C PRO A 56 5.57 17.07 0.90
N ALA A 57 5.23 15.97 0.23
CA ALA A 57 5.50 15.73 -1.20
C ALA A 57 4.25 15.23 -1.95
N LEU A 58 4.38 15.01 -3.27
CA LEU A 58 3.32 14.40 -4.09
C LEU A 58 3.06 12.94 -3.73
N ILE A 59 4.12 12.20 -3.40
CA ILE A 59 4.11 10.83 -2.90
C ILE A 59 5.04 10.80 -1.68
N VAL A 60 4.60 10.18 -0.60
CA VAL A 60 5.42 9.84 0.56
C VAL A 60 5.45 8.32 0.67
N GLU A 61 6.62 7.77 0.99
CA GLU A 61 6.81 6.34 1.20
C GLU A 61 7.12 6.06 2.66
N ASP A 62 6.54 4.97 3.16
CA ASP A 62 6.82 4.38 4.47
C ASP A 62 7.18 2.91 4.23
N ILE A 63 8.40 2.53 4.60
CA ILE A 63 8.97 1.23 4.28
C ILE A 63 9.37 0.55 5.59
N ASP A 64 8.79 -0.62 5.83
CA ASP A 64 9.17 -1.50 6.94
C ASP A 64 9.78 -2.79 6.38
N LEU A 65 11.10 -2.88 6.49
CA LEU A 65 11.88 -4.08 6.14
C LEU A 65 12.29 -4.90 7.37
N THR A 66 11.98 -4.39 8.56
CA THR A 66 12.39 -5.00 9.84
C THR A 66 11.34 -5.97 10.37
N GLY A 67 10.08 -5.80 9.93
CA GLY A 67 8.98 -6.67 10.26
C GLY A 67 9.08 -8.08 9.65
N PRO A 68 8.19 -9.00 10.06
CA PRO A 68 8.18 -10.39 9.58
C PRO A 68 7.86 -10.52 8.09
N VAL A 69 7.29 -9.48 7.48
CA VAL A 69 7.00 -9.40 6.04
C VAL A 69 7.40 -8.01 5.55
N PRO A 70 8.31 -7.90 4.57
CA PRO A 70 8.68 -6.63 3.96
C PRO A 70 7.45 -5.88 3.43
N THR A 71 7.32 -4.61 3.83
CA THR A 71 6.11 -3.81 3.57
C THR A 71 6.49 -2.44 3.01
N TRP A 72 5.86 -2.06 1.89
CA TRP A 72 5.93 -0.73 1.30
C TRP A 72 4.55 -0.08 1.31
N ARG A 73 4.44 1.10 1.91
CA ARG A 73 3.23 1.92 1.90
C ARG A 73 3.54 3.22 1.16
N TYR A 74 2.75 3.49 0.13
CA TYR A 74 2.84 4.71 -0.66
C TYR A 74 1.59 5.56 -0.45
N TYR A 75 1.79 6.80 -0.02
CA TYR A 75 0.74 7.77 0.21
C TYR A 75 0.82 8.88 -0.82
N TYR A 76 -0.24 9.12 -1.57
CA TYR A 76 -0.29 10.19 -2.58
C TYR A 76 -1.39 11.22 -2.29
N ARG A 77 -1.17 12.46 -2.74
CA ARG A 77 -2.06 13.59 -2.40
C ARG A 77 -3.48 13.42 -2.93
N ALA A 78 -4.45 13.83 -2.10
CA ALA A 78 -5.89 13.80 -2.43
C ALA A 78 -6.33 14.88 -3.42
N ARG A 79 -5.63 16.01 -3.49
CA ARG A 79 -5.91 17.10 -4.44
C ARG A 79 -4.59 17.68 -4.93
N PRO A 80 -3.94 17.06 -5.93
CA PRO A 80 -2.68 17.56 -6.47
C PRO A 80 -2.79 18.98 -7.03
N THR A 81 -3.90 19.29 -7.69
CA THR A 81 -4.14 20.60 -8.35
C THR A 81 -5.37 21.33 -7.83
N GLY A 82 -6.34 20.62 -7.22
CA GLY A 82 -7.61 21.18 -6.78
C GLY A 82 -8.70 21.19 -7.86
N LEU A 83 -8.36 20.89 -9.11
CA LEU A 83 -9.31 20.78 -10.22
C LEU A 83 -9.84 19.35 -10.32
N ALA A 84 -11.11 19.14 -9.97
CA ALA A 84 -11.71 17.81 -9.82
C ALA A 84 -11.50 16.82 -11.00
N PRO A 85 -11.72 17.18 -12.29
CA PRO A 85 -11.53 16.23 -13.39
C PRO A 85 -10.04 15.89 -13.60
N LEU A 86 -9.17 16.88 -13.46
CA LEU A 86 -7.71 16.70 -13.61
C LEU A 86 -7.14 15.85 -12.46
N ASP A 87 -7.57 16.13 -11.23
CA ASP A 87 -7.17 15.39 -10.04
C ASP A 87 -7.56 13.91 -10.11
N LYS A 88 -8.65 13.55 -10.82
CA LYS A 88 -9.03 12.15 -11.02
C LYS A 88 -7.98 11.40 -11.85
N LEU A 89 -7.54 11.99 -12.97
CA LEU A 89 -6.51 11.41 -13.83
C LEU A 89 -5.15 11.38 -13.12
N LEU A 90 -4.79 12.47 -12.44
CA LEU A 90 -3.54 12.55 -11.71
C LEU A 90 -3.47 11.50 -10.59
N LYS A 91 -4.56 11.25 -9.86
CA LYS A 91 -4.61 10.17 -8.86
C LYS A 91 -4.39 8.80 -9.47
N LEU A 92 -4.94 8.53 -10.65
CA LEU A 92 -4.72 7.26 -11.34
C LEU A 92 -3.24 7.12 -11.73
N LEU A 93 -2.63 8.17 -12.28
CA LEU A 93 -1.20 8.18 -12.61
C LEU A 93 -0.30 8.02 -11.38
N LEU A 94 -0.66 8.67 -10.26
CA LEU A 94 0.05 8.54 -9.00
C LEU A 94 -0.04 7.11 -8.45
N TRP A 95 -1.23 6.51 -8.49
CA TRP A 95 -1.42 5.12 -8.11
C TRP A 95 -0.59 4.16 -8.99
N LEU A 96 -0.64 4.31 -10.31
CA LEU A 96 0.18 3.52 -11.25
C LEU A 96 1.67 3.69 -10.97
N ARG A 97 2.12 4.90 -10.65
CA ARG A 97 3.52 5.18 -10.30
C ARG A 97 3.92 4.48 -9.00
N CYS A 98 3.05 4.45 -7.99
CA CYS A 98 3.31 3.74 -6.74
C CYS A 98 3.41 2.23 -6.96
N GLN A 99 2.58 1.65 -7.82
CA GLN A 99 2.60 0.20 -8.10
C GLN A 99 3.79 -0.27 -8.93
N ARG A 100 4.50 0.64 -9.60
CA ARG A 100 5.69 0.34 -10.42
C ARG A 100 7.01 0.52 -9.67
N ARG A 101 6.96 1.01 -8.43
CA ARG A 101 8.11 1.12 -7.53
C ARG A 101 8.26 -0.15 -6.73
#